data_AF-A0A328BC39-F1
#
_entry.id   AF-A0A328BC39-F1
#
_cell.length_a   1.000
_cell.length_b   1.000
_cell.length_c   1.000
_cell.angle_alpha   90.00
_cell.angle_beta   90.00
_cell.angle_gamma   90.00
#
_symmetry.space_group_name_H-M   'P 1'
#
loop_
_entity.id
_entity.type
_entity.pdbx_description
1 polymer ?
#
loop_
_entity_poly.entity_id
_entity_poly.type
_entity_poly.pdbx_seq_one_letter_code
_entity_poly.pdbx_strand_id
1 'polypeptide(L)'
;MKIIIEHVHQEPFHSVTRQDVATVLKIIPADWVGPAHVFLISGQKLESTVHDRPVLLNGVTFRIMSRGQNKSAVIKALLLELAAQATRTFPRKFHRFDKVQLRKLEETIAPYYLRLLAAMGPVATPSRRG
;
A
#
# COMPACT_ATOMS: atom_id res chain seq x y z
N MET A 1 11.03 10.63 -8.40
CA MET A 1 10.17 9.51 -7.96
C MET A 1 10.28 8.37 -8.97
N LYS A 2 10.59 7.15 -8.54
CA LYS A 2 10.92 6.00 -9.39
C LYS A 2 10.05 4.80 -9.00
N ILE A 3 9.40 4.16 -9.97
CA ILE A 3 8.65 2.91 -9.77
C ILE A 3 9.41 1.74 -10.41
N ILE A 4 9.93 0.85 -9.57
CA ILE A 4 10.69 -0.35 -9.93
C ILE A 4 9.77 -1.57 -9.80
N ILE A 5 9.89 -2.51 -10.73
CA ILE A 5 9.18 -3.79 -10.68
C ILE A 5 10.21 -4.89 -10.80
N GLU A 6 10.24 -5.81 -9.83
CA GLU A 6 11.04 -7.01 -9.92
C GLU A 6 10.34 -8.05 -10.79
N HIS A 7 11.10 -8.71 -11.67
CA HIS A 7 10.54 -9.75 -12.53
C HIS A 7 10.20 -11.00 -11.72
N VAL A 8 9.09 -11.66 -12.07
CA VAL A 8 8.62 -12.88 -11.39
C VAL A 8 8.32 -13.92 -12.45
N HIS A 9 8.98 -15.07 -12.35
CA HIS A 9 8.84 -16.18 -13.32
C HIS A 9 7.88 -17.29 -12.84
N GLN A 10 7.36 -17.19 -11.61
CA GLN A 10 6.55 -18.24 -11.00
C GLN A 10 5.36 -17.65 -10.25
N GLU A 11 4.24 -18.35 -10.28
CA GLU A 11 3.05 -17.94 -9.56
C GLU A 11 3.24 -17.91 -8.03
N PRO A 12 2.48 -17.07 -7.31
CA PRO A 12 1.57 -16.06 -7.86
C PRO A 12 2.32 -14.83 -8.39
N PHE A 13 1.81 -14.24 -9.46
CA PHE A 13 2.33 -12.99 -10.05
C PHE A 13 1.95 -11.76 -9.21
N HIS A 14 2.49 -10.60 -9.57
CA HIS A 14 2.14 -9.32 -8.96
C HIS A 14 0.66 -9.01 -9.17
N SER A 15 -0.05 -8.64 -8.11
CA SER A 15 -1.44 -8.17 -8.22
C SER A 15 -1.55 -6.69 -8.51
N VAL A 16 -0.47 -5.92 -8.30
CA VAL A 16 -0.39 -4.50 -8.67
C VAL A 16 0.61 -4.28 -9.80
N THR A 17 0.34 -3.27 -10.61
CA THR A 17 1.16 -2.83 -11.73
C THR A 17 1.79 -1.47 -11.44
N ARG A 18 2.72 -1.05 -12.31
CA ARG A 18 3.25 0.32 -12.31
C ARG A 18 2.12 1.35 -12.41
N GLN A 19 1.11 1.08 -13.23
CA GLN A 19 0.00 1.99 -13.46
C GLN A 19 -0.88 2.15 -12.21
N ASP A 20 -1.12 1.07 -11.48
CA ASP A 20 -1.87 1.13 -10.22
C ASP A 20 -1.15 2.04 -9.21
N VAL A 21 0.16 1.83 -9.02
CA VAL A 21 0.99 2.67 -8.14
C VAL A 21 1.02 4.12 -8.60
N ALA A 22 1.21 4.37 -9.90
CA ALA A 22 1.18 5.73 -10.45
C ALA A 22 -0.17 6.42 -10.23
N THR A 23 -1.27 5.67 -10.30
CA THR A 23 -2.63 6.21 -10.06
C THR A 23 -2.82 6.60 -8.61
N VAL A 24 -2.33 5.80 -7.65
CA VAL A 24 -2.31 6.15 -6.22
C VAL A 24 -1.59 7.48 -6.01
N LEU A 25 -0.39 7.61 -6.57
CA LEU A 25 0.48 8.78 -6.38
C LEU A 25 -0.07 10.05 -7.02
N LYS A 26 -0.94 9.94 -8.02
CA LYS A 26 -1.65 11.10 -8.62
C LYS A 26 -2.80 11.62 -7.76
N ILE A 27 -3.36 10.77 -6.90
CA ILE A 27 -4.58 11.08 -6.14
C ILE A 27 -4.25 11.60 -4.73
N ILE A 28 -3.15 11.14 -4.14
CA ILE A 28 -2.73 11.59 -2.80
C ILE A 28 -2.04 12.96 -2.84
N PRO A 29 -2.00 13.68 -1.70
CA PRO A 29 -1.20 14.90 -1.57
C PRO A 29 0.28 14.64 -1.83
N ALA A 30 0.95 15.55 -2.53
CA ALA A 30 2.34 15.37 -2.96
C ALA A 30 3.33 15.29 -1.78
N ASP A 31 3.00 15.95 -0.67
CA ASP A 31 3.78 15.99 0.58
C ASP A 31 3.76 14.65 1.34
N TRP A 32 2.79 13.76 1.07
CA TRP A 32 2.70 12.45 1.74
C TRP A 32 3.84 11.50 1.38
N VAL A 33 4.42 11.66 0.19
CA VAL A 33 5.54 10.82 -0.24
C VAL A 33 6.81 11.14 0.56
N GLY A 34 6.91 12.35 1.10
CA GLY A 34 8.02 12.78 1.95
C GLY A 34 9.40 12.54 1.29
N PRO A 35 10.41 12.02 2.04
CA PRO A 35 11.74 11.75 1.50
C PRO A 35 11.81 10.47 0.64
N ALA A 36 10.74 9.66 0.65
CA ALA A 36 10.71 8.46 -0.16
C ALA A 36 10.69 8.84 -1.64
N HIS A 37 11.49 8.15 -2.44
CA HIS A 37 11.55 8.44 -3.86
C HIS A 37 11.51 7.17 -4.71
N VAL A 38 11.42 6.00 -4.08
CA VAL A 38 11.36 4.70 -4.76
C VAL A 38 10.12 3.92 -4.31
N PHE A 39 9.38 3.40 -5.28
CA PHE A 39 8.30 2.43 -5.08
C PHE A 39 8.72 1.13 -5.76
N LEU A 40 8.96 0.09 -4.97
CA LEU A 40 9.44 -1.21 -5.42
C LEU A 40 8.29 -2.22 -5.34
N ILE A 41 7.78 -2.64 -6.49
CA ILE A 41 6.90 -3.81 -6.59
C ILE A 41 7.79 -5.05 -6.49
N SER A 42 7.85 -5.61 -5.29
CA SER A 42 8.79 -6.66 -4.89
C SER A 42 8.33 -8.03 -5.35
N GLY A 43 9.28 -8.82 -5.88
CA GLY A 43 9.14 -10.21 -6.22
C GLY A 43 9.05 -11.14 -5.00
N GLN A 44 9.18 -10.61 -3.78
CA GLN A 44 8.99 -11.38 -2.55
C GLN A 44 7.50 -11.64 -2.25
N LYS A 45 7.21 -12.80 -1.66
CA LYS A 45 5.87 -13.11 -1.12
C LYS A 45 5.76 -12.56 0.30
N LEU A 46 4.59 -12.04 0.69
CA LEU A 46 4.39 -11.55 2.06
C LEU A 46 4.70 -12.62 3.11
N GLU A 47 4.23 -13.85 2.88
CA GLU A 47 4.44 -15.04 3.73
C GLU A 47 5.91 -15.41 3.94
N SER A 48 6.79 -14.98 3.04
CA SER A 48 8.25 -15.19 3.17
C SER A 48 8.93 -14.13 4.05
N THR A 49 8.17 -13.24 4.67
CA THR A 49 8.68 -12.15 5.49
C THR A 49 8.09 -12.20 6.90
N VAL A 50 8.75 -11.54 7.85
CA VAL A 50 8.28 -11.38 9.23
C VAL A 50 7.18 -10.32 9.38
N HIS A 51 6.65 -9.82 8.28
CA HIS A 51 5.75 -8.69 8.26
C HIS A 51 4.31 -9.10 8.01
N ASP A 52 3.39 -8.47 8.73
CA ASP A 52 1.95 -8.76 8.64
C ASP A 52 1.25 -7.95 7.54
N ARG A 53 2.00 -7.13 6.79
CA ARG A 53 1.45 -6.12 5.88
C ARG A 53 2.18 -6.14 4.53
N PRO A 54 1.45 -6.06 3.41
CA PRO A 54 2.03 -6.17 2.07
C PRO A 54 2.80 -4.92 1.64
N VAL A 55 2.70 -3.81 2.37
CA VAL A 55 3.40 -2.56 2.04
C VAL A 55 4.08 -2.00 3.27
N LEU A 56 5.36 -1.62 3.11
CA LEU A 56 6.21 -1.12 4.16
C LEU A 56 7.15 -0.04 3.61
N LEU A 57 7.38 1.01 4.38
CA LEU A 57 8.47 1.95 4.11
C LEU A 57 9.77 1.42 4.74
N ASN A 58 10.80 1.24 3.91
CA ASN A 58 12.16 0.91 4.35
C ASN A 58 13.13 2.00 3.85
N GLY A 59 13.56 2.86 4.77
CA GLY A 59 14.33 4.06 4.46
C GLY A 59 13.55 4.98 3.52
N VAL A 60 14.00 5.06 2.27
CA VAL A 60 13.42 5.90 1.20
C VAL A 60 12.62 5.11 0.17
N THR A 61 12.40 3.80 0.42
CA THR A 61 11.74 2.88 -0.51
C THR A 61 10.45 2.32 0.08
N PHE A 62 9.34 2.53 -0.60
CA PHE A 62 8.11 1.77 -0.35
C PHE A 62 8.23 0.40 -1.03
N ARG A 63 8.34 -0.66 -0.24
CA ARG A 63 8.35 -2.04 -0.72
C ARG A 63 6.92 -2.58 -0.74
N ILE A 64 6.49 -3.06 -1.90
CA ILE A 64 5.12 -3.51 -2.18
C ILE A 64 5.16 -5.00 -2.55
N MET A 65 4.82 -5.86 -1.60
CA MET A 65 4.75 -7.32 -1.71
C MET A 65 3.34 -7.74 -2.14
N SER A 66 3.08 -7.69 -3.45
CA SER A 66 1.73 -7.87 -3.99
C SER A 66 1.42 -9.29 -4.47
N ARG A 67 2.44 -10.16 -4.51
CA ARG A 67 2.30 -11.52 -5.04
C ARG A 67 1.27 -12.33 -4.25
N GLY A 68 0.23 -12.81 -4.94
CA GLY A 68 -0.85 -13.60 -4.35
C GLY A 68 -1.79 -12.80 -3.45
N GLN A 69 -1.62 -11.48 -3.37
CA GLN A 69 -2.44 -10.60 -2.55
C GLN A 69 -3.57 -10.00 -3.38
N ASN A 70 -4.71 -9.73 -2.74
CA ASN A 70 -5.79 -8.98 -3.38
C ASN A 70 -5.35 -7.53 -3.70
N LYS A 71 -5.57 -7.08 -4.95
CA LYS A 71 -5.18 -5.74 -5.40
C LYS A 71 -5.73 -4.63 -4.49
N SER A 72 -7.02 -4.68 -4.13
CA SER A 72 -7.66 -3.70 -3.23
C SER A 72 -6.91 -3.59 -1.91
N ALA A 73 -6.58 -4.75 -1.33
CA ALA A 73 -5.90 -4.83 -0.05
C ALA A 73 -4.49 -4.23 -0.11
N VAL A 74 -3.74 -4.50 -1.20
CA VAL A 74 -2.40 -3.93 -1.41
C VAL A 74 -2.46 -2.42 -1.60
N ILE A 75 -3.42 -1.91 -2.40
CA ILE A 75 -3.60 -0.47 -2.60
C ILE A 75 -3.99 0.24 -1.31
N LYS A 76 -4.92 -0.35 -0.53
CA LYS A 76 -5.28 0.18 0.79
C LYS A 76 -4.07 0.21 1.72
N ALA A 77 -3.27 -0.86 1.75
CA ALA A 77 -2.05 -0.92 2.54
C ALA A 77 -1.02 0.15 2.11
N LEU A 78 -0.88 0.40 0.80
CA LEU A 78 -0.01 1.45 0.28
C LEU A 78 -0.46 2.85 0.76
N LEU A 79 -1.77 3.13 0.68
CA LEU A 79 -2.32 4.38 1.19
C LEU A 79 -2.10 4.54 2.70
N LEU A 80 -2.32 3.48 3.48
CA LEU A 80 -2.10 3.51 4.92
C LEU A 80 -0.64 3.84 5.26
N GLU A 81 0.31 3.24 4.55
CA GLU A 81 1.74 3.48 4.78
C GLU A 81 2.16 4.90 4.37
N LEU A 82 1.62 5.43 3.26
CA LEU A 82 1.82 6.81 2.83
C LEU A 82 1.24 7.81 3.85
N ALA A 83 0.01 7.58 4.32
CA ALA A 83 -0.62 8.41 5.34
C ALA A 83 0.10 8.33 6.69
N ALA A 84 0.60 7.15 7.06
CA ALA A 84 1.38 6.93 8.27
C ALA A 84 2.68 7.76 8.23
N GLN A 85 3.37 7.76 7.09
CA GLN A 85 4.55 8.58 6.89
C GLN A 85 4.22 10.08 6.96
N ALA A 86 3.16 10.53 6.28
CA ALA A 86 2.74 11.92 6.25
C ALA A 86 2.35 12.46 7.64
N THR A 87 1.61 11.66 8.40
CA THR A 87 1.10 12.03 9.74
C THR A 87 2.06 11.68 10.86
N ARG A 88 3.25 11.12 10.54
CA ARG A 88 4.21 10.57 11.51
C ARG A 88 3.59 9.56 12.48
N THR A 89 2.60 8.81 12.00
CA THR A 89 1.92 7.76 12.76
C THR A 89 2.66 6.46 12.57
N PHE A 90 3.62 6.17 13.44
CA PHE A 90 4.40 4.93 13.36
C PHE A 90 3.85 3.83 14.28
N PRO A 91 3.94 2.55 13.89
CA PRO A 91 3.57 1.42 14.74
C PRO A 91 4.35 1.46 16.07
N ARG A 92 3.65 1.35 17.20
CA ARG A 92 4.28 1.35 18.52
C ARG A 92 4.97 0.02 18.86
N LYS A 93 4.53 -1.10 18.26
CA LYS A 93 5.04 -2.45 18.55
C LYS A 93 4.89 -3.37 17.34
N PHE A 94 5.87 -4.25 17.11
CA PHE A 94 5.82 -5.35 16.13
C PHE A 94 5.31 -4.98 14.73
N HIS A 95 5.65 -3.80 14.23
CA HIS A 95 5.22 -3.33 12.90
C HIS A 95 3.70 -3.30 12.68
N ARG A 96 2.88 -3.26 13.75
CA ARG A 96 1.41 -3.22 13.68
C ARG A 96 0.85 -1.93 14.24
N PHE A 97 -0.06 -1.30 13.49
CA PHE A 97 -0.86 -0.19 14.00
C PHE A 97 -1.82 -0.71 15.08
N ASP A 98 -1.94 0.01 16.18
CA ASP A 98 -3.03 -0.26 17.13
C ASP A 98 -4.39 0.15 16.52
N LYS A 99 -5.50 -0.27 17.16
CA LYS A 99 -6.85 0.01 16.65
C LYS A 99 -7.14 1.50 16.47
N VAL A 100 -6.59 2.35 17.33
CA VAL A 100 -6.82 3.79 17.30
C VAL A 100 -6.02 4.43 16.16
N GLN A 101 -4.76 4.04 16.01
CA GLN A 101 -3.91 4.45 14.88
C GLN A 101 -4.52 4.03 13.55
N LEU A 102 -4.93 2.76 13.43
CA LEU A 102 -5.51 2.23 12.21
C LEU A 102 -6.79 2.99 11.84
N ARG A 103 -7.69 3.22 12.80
CA ARG A 103 -8.93 3.97 12.55
C ARG A 103 -8.64 5.38 12.03
N LYS A 104 -7.71 6.11 12.66
CA LYS A 104 -7.33 7.46 12.23
C LYS A 104 -6.72 7.47 10.82
N LEU A 105 -5.87 6.50 10.52
CA LEU A 105 -5.30 6.36 9.18
C LEU A 105 -6.38 6.01 8.16
N GLU A 106 -7.31 5.12 8.48
CA GLU A 106 -8.45 4.77 7.62
C GLU A 106 -9.34 5.97 7.33
N GLU A 107 -9.67 6.78 8.35
CA GLU A 107 -10.41 8.03 8.19
C GLU A 107 -9.64 9.02 7.28
N THR A 108 -8.31 9.07 7.41
CA THR A 108 -7.44 9.92 6.59
C THR A 108 -7.37 9.48 5.13
N ILE A 109 -7.31 8.17 4.87
CA ILE A 109 -7.18 7.63 3.51
C ILE A 109 -8.53 7.46 2.80
N ALA A 110 -9.66 7.46 3.53
CA ALA A 110 -10.99 7.22 3.00
C ALA A 110 -11.33 8.03 1.73
N PRO A 111 -11.17 9.37 1.68
CA PRO A 111 -11.50 10.14 0.48
C PRO A 111 -10.66 9.74 -0.75
N TYR A 112 -9.39 9.41 -0.54
CA TYR A 112 -8.48 8.99 -1.61
C TYR A 112 -8.78 7.57 -2.07
N TYR A 113 -9.10 6.67 -1.13
CA TYR A 113 -9.46 5.30 -1.44
C TYR A 113 -10.74 5.23 -2.26
N LEU A 114 -11.77 6.01 -1.91
CA LEU A 114 -13.01 6.09 -2.69
C LEU A 114 -12.78 6.60 -4.12
N ARG A 115 -11.94 7.62 -4.29
CA ARG A 115 -11.53 8.11 -5.62
C ARG A 115 -10.79 7.05 -6.43
N LEU A 116 -9.93 6.28 -5.77
CA LEU A 116 -9.19 5.18 -6.38
C LEU A 116 -10.10 4.04 -6.84
N LEU A 117 -11.11 3.67 -6.05
CA LEU A 117 -12.13 2.69 -6.45
C LEU A 117 -12.90 3.15 -7.70
N ALA A 118 -13.22 4.45 -7.78
CA ALA A 118 -13.87 5.00 -8.97
C ALA A 118 -12.94 5.02 -10.20
N ALA A 119 -11.66 5.29 -10.02
CA ALA A 119 -10.68 5.41 -11.10
C ALA A 119 -10.16 4.06 -11.65
N MET A 120 -10.15 3.00 -10.83
CA MET A 120 -9.57 1.69 -11.18
C MET A 120 -10.61 0.62 -11.57
N GLY A 121 -11.89 1.00 -11.73
CA GLY A 121 -12.98 0.04 -11.97
C GLY A 121 -13.36 -0.76 -10.71
N PRO A 122 -14.23 -1.79 -10.79
CA PRO A 122 -14.68 -2.55 -9.61
C PRO A 122 -13.50 -3.30 -8.96
N VAL A 123 -12.86 -2.61 -8.03
CA VAL A 123 -11.93 -3.14 -7.05
C VAL A 123 -12.81 -3.83 -6.02
N ALA A 124 -12.86 -5.17 -6.04
CA ALA A 124 -13.72 -5.97 -5.16
C ALA A 124 -13.61 -5.46 -3.71
N THR A 125 -14.67 -4.80 -3.24
CA THR A 125 -14.82 -4.33 -1.87
C THR A 125 -14.93 -5.57 -0.99
N PRO A 126 -14.17 -5.71 0.10
CA PRO A 126 -14.45 -6.78 1.05
C PRO A 126 -15.87 -6.56 1.56
N SER A 127 -16.76 -7.51 1.31
CA SER A 127 -18.14 -7.44 1.78
C SER A 127 -18.09 -7.28 3.30
N ARG A 128 -18.61 -6.17 3.82
CA ARG A 128 -19.01 -6.11 5.22
C ARG A 128 -20.14 -7.13 5.36
N ARG A 129 -19.83 -8.37 5.76
CA ARG A 129 -20.86 -9.27 6.29
C ARG A 129 -21.11 -8.87 7.74
N GLY A 130 -22.40 -8.87 8.07
CA GLY A 130 -23.02 -8.38 9.30
C GLY A 130 -22.56 -9.07 10.56
#